data_AF-A0A6A0AQ13-F1
#
_entry.id   AF-A0A6A0AQ13-F1
#
_cell.length_a   1.000
_cell.length_b   1.000
_cell.length_c   1.000
_cell.angle_alpha   90.00
_cell.angle_beta   90.00
_cell.angle_gamma   90.00
#
_symmetry.space_group_name_H-M   'P 1'
#
loop_
_entity.id
_entity.type
_entity.pdbx_description
1 polymer ?
#
loop_
_entity_poly.entity_id
_entity_poly.type
_entity_poly.pdbx_seq_one_letter_code
_entity_poly.pdbx_strand_id
1 'polypeptide(L)'
;MTRWYPSQGTKYGGTHPPRTTINRIGEHSSAMRRQEQRIHDKQILANYVQLQPGVLVIWDRQPYRVVEVAERPVDLWGEKHEERFATALEHWEIGGKRGDRPEKETWGGRPMVFVLAADGKPHEKPLHLIGPANHAWDVLPEHYWICSACGDLPPCRHQEAERIADRQAAHADVLMDIPPGHCLACGEVITRRQQATRFPGPNLWRPDFGENSAVFHARLECSTPRERYRELWEAQACGGMKQQSSLFPDDNPAA
;
A
#
# COMPACT_ATOMS: atom_id res chain seq x y z
N MET A 1 -23.80 8.39 13.32
CA MET A 1 -23.03 9.52 12.76
C MET A 1 -21.56 9.30 13.03
N THR A 2 -20.73 9.35 11.99
CA THR A 2 -19.27 9.23 12.08
C THR A 2 -18.71 10.47 12.78
N ARG A 3 -18.05 10.29 13.94
CA ARG A 3 -17.57 11.41 14.78
C ARG A 3 -16.23 11.93 14.28
N TRP A 4 -16.11 13.24 14.09
CA TRP A 4 -14.84 13.90 13.74
C TRP A 4 -14.19 14.49 14.98
N TYR A 5 -12.85 14.46 15.01
CA TYR A 5 -12.06 15.11 16.05
C TYR A 5 -11.27 16.27 15.45
N PRO A 6 -11.03 17.37 16.21
CA PRO A 6 -10.34 18.56 15.67
C PRO A 6 -8.95 18.30 15.07
N SER A 7 -8.22 17.32 15.60
CA SER A 7 -6.89 16.93 15.11
C SER A 7 -6.90 15.85 14.04
N GLN A 8 -8.07 15.31 13.69
CA GLN A 8 -8.17 14.24 12.71
C GLN A 8 -7.95 14.79 11.31
N GLY A 9 -6.91 14.31 10.63
CA GLY A 9 -6.60 14.69 9.24
C GLY A 9 -7.64 14.20 8.26
N THR A 10 -7.64 12.89 8.00
CA THR A 10 -8.57 12.24 7.09
C THR A 10 -9.20 11.00 7.71
N LYS A 11 -10.28 10.54 7.09
CA LYS A 11 -10.86 9.20 7.28
C LYS A 11 -10.79 8.42 5.98
N TYR A 12 -10.89 7.11 6.09
CA TYR A 12 -11.01 6.26 4.91
C TYR A 12 -12.43 6.35 4.36
N GLY A 13 -12.55 6.49 3.04
CA GLY A 13 -13.82 6.47 2.33
C GLY A 13 -13.84 5.49 1.18
N GLY A 14 -15.06 5.14 0.78
CA GLY A 14 -15.33 4.30 -0.38
C GLY A 14 -16.83 4.17 -0.61
N THR A 15 -17.22 3.40 -1.63
CA THR A 15 -18.64 3.28 -2.02
C THR A 15 -19.40 2.22 -1.21
N HIS A 16 -18.68 1.25 -0.63
CA HIS A 16 -19.24 0.11 0.10
C HIS A 16 -18.71 0.07 1.53
N PRO A 17 -19.54 -0.29 2.52
CA PRO A 17 -19.06 -0.44 3.89
C PRO A 17 -17.84 -1.36 3.94
N PRO A 18 -16.86 -1.05 4.80
CA PRO A 18 -15.63 -1.81 4.87
C PRO A 18 -15.98 -3.25 5.24
N ARG A 19 -15.29 -4.21 4.62
CA ARG A 19 -15.41 -5.61 5.02
C ARG A 19 -14.92 -5.74 6.46
N THR A 20 -15.84 -5.89 7.40
CA THR A 20 -15.52 -6.20 8.79
C THR A 20 -15.61 -7.71 9.01
N THR A 21 -14.90 -8.22 10.00
CA THR A 21 -14.94 -9.64 10.35
C THR A 21 -16.08 -10.00 11.30
N ILE A 22 -16.97 -9.05 11.60
CA ILE A 22 -18.10 -9.23 12.49
C ILE A 22 -18.93 -10.41 11.96
N ASN A 23 -18.93 -11.52 12.70
CA ASN A 23 -19.62 -12.79 12.41
C ASN A 23 -19.00 -13.70 11.34
N ARG A 24 -17.69 -13.60 11.04
CA ARG A 24 -17.03 -14.56 10.14
C ARG A 24 -16.85 -15.92 10.82
N ILE A 25 -17.17 -17.01 10.11
CA ILE A 25 -16.91 -18.39 10.56
C ILE A 25 -15.39 -18.55 10.79
N GLY A 26 -15.01 -18.98 12.00
CA GLY A 26 -13.60 -19.10 12.43
C GLY A 26 -13.15 -18.06 13.47
N GLU A 27 -14.05 -17.58 14.34
CA GLU A 27 -13.70 -16.65 15.43
C GLU A 27 -12.54 -17.19 16.30
N HIS A 28 -11.75 -16.27 16.86
CA HIS A 28 -10.72 -16.64 17.83
C HIS A 28 -11.33 -17.44 18.99
N SER A 29 -10.64 -18.50 19.41
CA SER A 29 -11.08 -19.37 20.50
C SER A 29 -11.15 -18.66 21.85
N SER A 30 -10.30 -17.65 22.07
CA SER A 30 -10.27 -16.82 23.28
C SER A 30 -11.36 -15.73 23.29
N ALA A 31 -12.10 -15.64 24.40
CA ALA A 31 -13.09 -14.58 24.62
C ALA A 31 -12.47 -13.17 24.57
N MET A 32 -11.26 -13.01 25.09
CA MET A 32 -10.51 -11.75 25.06
C MET A 32 -10.19 -11.34 23.62
N ARG A 33 -9.69 -12.27 22.81
CA ARG A 33 -9.40 -11.98 21.39
C ARG A 33 -10.65 -11.67 20.58
N ARG A 34 -11.79 -12.31 20.88
CA ARG A 34 -13.08 -11.93 20.28
C ARG A 34 -13.49 -10.51 20.64
N GLN A 35 -13.27 -10.09 21.89
CA GLN A 35 -13.54 -8.73 22.32
C GLN A 35 -12.61 -7.72 21.62
N GLU A 36 -11.31 -7.99 21.58
CA GLU A 36 -10.33 -7.17 20.86
C GLU A 36 -10.69 -7.02 19.38
N GLN A 37 -11.07 -8.12 18.71
CA GLN A 37 -11.50 -8.09 17.31
C GLN A 37 -12.75 -7.23 17.11
N ARG A 38 -13.74 -7.33 18.01
CA ARG A 38 -14.95 -6.48 17.94
C ARG A 38 -14.64 -5.01 18.14
N ILE A 39 -13.69 -4.68 19.04
CA ILE A 39 -13.22 -3.31 19.24
C ILE A 39 -12.53 -2.82 17.98
N HIS A 40 -11.65 -3.63 17.38
CA HIS A 40 -10.97 -3.30 16.14
C HIS A 40 -11.95 -3.07 14.98
N ASP A 41 -12.93 -3.95 14.79
CA ASP A 41 -13.96 -3.82 13.75
C ASP A 41 -14.82 -2.55 13.98
N LYS A 42 -15.17 -2.24 15.24
CA LYS A 42 -15.86 -0.99 15.58
C LYS A 42 -15.01 0.24 15.27
N GLN A 43 -13.70 0.19 15.49
CA GLN A 43 -12.77 1.27 15.16
C GLN A 43 -12.65 1.46 13.65
N ILE A 44 -12.57 0.37 12.86
CA ILE A 44 -12.61 0.42 11.39
C ILE A 44 -13.88 1.15 10.93
N LEU A 45 -15.05 0.72 11.42
CA LEU A 45 -16.33 1.35 11.07
C LEU A 45 -16.39 2.83 11.49
N ALA A 46 -15.84 3.18 12.66
CA ALA A 46 -15.82 4.56 13.13
C ALA A 46 -14.87 5.46 12.32
N ASN A 47 -13.82 4.89 11.73
CA ASN A 47 -12.85 5.57 10.87
C ASN A 47 -13.21 5.52 9.38
N TYR A 48 -14.35 4.92 9.05
CA TYR A 48 -14.84 4.82 7.68
C TYR A 48 -15.98 5.80 7.41
N VAL A 49 -15.99 6.39 6.22
CA VAL A 49 -17.08 7.23 5.71
C VAL A 49 -17.53 6.67 4.38
N GLN A 50 -18.79 6.24 4.30
CA GLN A 50 -19.36 5.86 3.02
C GLN A 50 -19.55 7.11 2.16
N LEU A 51 -19.06 7.05 0.92
CA LEU A 51 -19.20 8.15 -0.01
C LEU A 51 -20.67 8.35 -0.38
N GLN A 52 -21.11 9.59 -0.20
CA GLN A 52 -22.43 10.07 -0.57
C GLN A 52 -22.29 11.52 -1.06
N PRO A 53 -23.25 12.03 -1.84
CA PRO A 53 -23.30 13.44 -2.20
C PRO A 53 -23.15 14.34 -0.97
N GLY A 54 -22.32 15.37 -1.08
CA GLY A 54 -21.99 16.32 -0.01
C GLY A 54 -20.71 16.00 0.76
N VAL A 55 -20.17 14.77 0.71
CA VAL A 55 -18.92 14.42 1.41
C VAL A 55 -17.71 15.10 0.75
N LEU A 56 -16.76 15.58 1.57
CA LEU A 56 -15.48 16.13 1.10
C LEU A 56 -14.43 15.03 0.96
N VAL A 57 -13.77 14.99 -0.19
CA VAL A 57 -12.69 14.06 -0.51
C VAL A 57 -11.47 14.79 -1.02
N ILE A 58 -10.31 14.15 -0.90
CA ILE A 58 -9.07 14.63 -1.51
C ILE A 58 -8.90 13.95 -2.87
N TRP A 59 -8.72 14.76 -3.91
CA TRP A 59 -8.25 14.30 -5.20
C TRP A 59 -7.13 15.21 -5.68
N ASP A 60 -6.01 14.64 -6.13
CA ASP A 60 -4.82 15.39 -6.55
C ASP A 60 -4.39 16.49 -5.55
N ARG A 61 -4.45 16.17 -4.25
CA ARG A 61 -4.11 17.07 -3.14
C ARG A 61 -4.98 18.33 -3.04
N GLN A 62 -6.14 18.34 -3.69
CA GLN A 62 -7.13 19.40 -3.58
C GLN A 62 -8.45 18.86 -2.98
N PRO A 63 -9.21 19.71 -2.28
CA PRO A 63 -10.48 19.32 -1.70
C PRO A 63 -11.59 19.39 -2.75
N TYR A 64 -12.35 18.31 -2.85
CA TYR A 64 -13.53 18.22 -3.71
C TYR A 64 -14.73 17.74 -2.92
N ARG A 65 -15.90 18.27 -3.25
CA ARG A 65 -17.18 17.79 -2.76
C ARG A 65 -17.77 16.78 -3.74
N VAL A 66 -18.16 15.63 -3.22
CA VAL A 66 -18.86 14.61 -4.00
C VAL A 66 -20.23 15.13 -4.38
N VAL A 67 -20.53 15.14 -5.67
CA VAL A 67 -21.84 15.52 -6.22
C VAL A 67 -22.64 14.27 -6.52
N GLU A 68 -22.00 13.28 -7.12
CA GLU A 68 -22.65 12.04 -7.55
C GLU A 68 -21.69 10.85 -7.44
N VAL A 69 -22.25 9.72 -7.03
CA VAL A 69 -21.59 8.41 -7.06
C VAL A 69 -22.57 7.45 -7.71
N ALA A 70 -22.24 6.95 -8.89
CA ALA A 70 -23.10 6.04 -9.65
C ALA A 70 -22.30 4.83 -10.12
N GLU A 71 -22.94 3.66 -10.12
CA GLU A 71 -22.35 2.48 -10.73
C GLU A 71 -22.52 2.54 -12.25
N ARG A 72 -21.48 2.21 -13.00
CA ARG A 72 -21.57 2.17 -14.46
C ARG A 72 -22.26 0.86 -14.87
N PRO A 73 -23.31 0.93 -15.72
CA PRO A 73 -23.99 -0.25 -16.24
C PRO A 73 -23.02 -1.27 -16.85
N VAL A 74 -23.29 -2.57 -16.66
CA VAL A 74 -22.41 -3.68 -17.04
C VAL A 74 -22.08 -3.68 -18.54
N ASP A 75 -23.05 -3.33 -19.37
CA ASP A 75 -22.92 -3.18 -20.82
C ASP A 75 -21.93 -2.07 -21.24
N LEU A 76 -21.60 -1.14 -20.33
CA LEU A 76 -20.72 -0.01 -20.59
C LEU A 76 -19.34 -0.13 -19.93
N TRP A 77 -18.98 -1.26 -19.33
CA TRP A 77 -17.70 -1.43 -18.62
C TRP A 77 -16.47 -1.21 -19.52
N GLY A 78 -16.60 -1.55 -20.80
CA GLY A 78 -15.51 -1.54 -21.77
C GLY A 78 -14.49 -2.65 -21.52
N GLU A 79 -13.62 -2.88 -22.50
CA GLU A 79 -12.69 -4.02 -22.54
C GLU A 79 -11.79 -4.10 -21.30
N LYS A 80 -11.17 -2.99 -20.89
CA LYS A 80 -10.26 -2.94 -19.74
C LYS A 80 -10.88 -3.42 -18.41
N HIS A 81 -12.16 -3.15 -18.17
CA HIS A 81 -12.81 -3.58 -16.94
C HIS A 81 -13.29 -5.03 -17.02
N GLU A 82 -13.70 -5.48 -18.21
CA GLU A 82 -14.01 -6.89 -18.49
C GLU A 82 -12.76 -7.78 -18.31
N GLU A 83 -11.61 -7.37 -18.84
CA GLU A 83 -10.33 -8.05 -18.63
C GLU A 83 -9.98 -8.16 -17.15
N ARG A 84 -10.09 -7.05 -16.40
CA ARG A 84 -9.84 -7.05 -14.96
C ARG A 84 -10.77 -7.98 -14.20
N PHE A 85 -12.03 -8.09 -14.62
CA PHE A 85 -12.98 -9.03 -14.04
C PHE A 85 -12.59 -10.48 -14.36
N ALA A 86 -12.17 -10.77 -15.59
CA ALA A 86 -11.67 -12.08 -15.98
C ALA A 86 -10.42 -12.47 -15.17
N THR A 87 -9.44 -11.57 -15.00
CA THR A 87 -8.28 -11.81 -14.13
C THR A 87 -8.68 -12.06 -12.68
N ALA A 88 -9.68 -11.35 -12.16
CA ALA A 88 -10.17 -11.57 -10.80
C ALA A 88 -10.81 -12.96 -10.63
N LEU A 89 -11.54 -13.45 -11.65
CA LEU A 89 -12.07 -14.82 -11.69
C LEU A 89 -10.94 -15.85 -11.72
N GLU A 90 -9.96 -15.67 -12.60
CA GLU A 90 -8.80 -16.56 -12.72
C GLU A 90 -8.02 -16.63 -11.41
N HIS A 91 -7.75 -15.50 -10.76
CA HIS A 91 -7.10 -15.46 -9.46
C HIS A 91 -7.90 -16.19 -8.37
N TRP A 92 -9.23 -16.13 -8.40
CA TRP A 92 -10.07 -16.89 -7.48
C TRP A 92 -10.00 -18.40 -7.75
N GLU A 93 -9.97 -18.81 -9.02
CA GLU A 93 -9.83 -20.22 -9.41
C GLU A 93 -8.48 -20.80 -9.02
N ILE A 94 -7.38 -20.11 -9.33
CA ILE A 94 -6.00 -20.52 -9.01
C ILE A 94 -5.73 -20.44 -7.51
N GLY A 95 -6.26 -19.42 -6.83
CA GLY A 95 -6.07 -19.17 -5.40
C GLY A 95 -6.78 -20.16 -4.46
N GLY A 96 -7.28 -21.28 -5.00
CA GLY A 96 -7.96 -22.33 -4.24
C GLY A 96 -9.38 -21.97 -3.82
N LYS A 97 -10.06 -21.09 -4.58
CA LYS A 97 -11.48 -20.73 -4.40
C LYS A 97 -11.81 -20.24 -2.99
N ARG A 98 -10.88 -19.50 -2.39
CA ARG A 98 -11.05 -18.94 -1.05
C ARG A 98 -12.00 -17.74 -1.10
N GLY A 99 -13.11 -17.84 -0.37
CA GLY A 99 -14.13 -16.80 -0.31
C GLY A 99 -15.13 -16.85 -1.46
N ASP A 100 -16.03 -15.87 -1.51
CA ASP A 100 -17.11 -15.82 -2.49
C ASP A 100 -16.56 -15.64 -3.91
N ARG A 101 -17.18 -16.34 -4.86
CA ARG A 101 -16.88 -16.19 -6.29
C ARG A 101 -17.15 -14.74 -6.69
N PRO A 102 -16.24 -14.07 -7.42
CA PRO A 102 -16.52 -12.74 -7.97
C PRO A 102 -17.75 -12.77 -8.90
N GLU A 103 -18.77 -12.00 -8.56
CA GLU A 103 -19.92 -11.71 -9.43
C GLU A 103 -19.81 -10.26 -9.90
N LYS A 104 -20.30 -9.93 -11.10
CA LYS A 104 -20.11 -8.58 -11.66
C LYS A 104 -20.72 -7.50 -10.78
N GLU A 105 -21.86 -7.82 -10.16
CA GLU A 105 -22.65 -6.94 -9.29
C GLU A 105 -21.97 -6.68 -7.94
N THR A 106 -21.23 -7.65 -7.41
CA THR A 106 -20.63 -7.58 -6.06
C THR A 106 -19.11 -7.39 -6.09
N TRP A 107 -18.49 -7.52 -7.26
CA TRP A 107 -17.06 -7.40 -7.44
C TRP A 107 -16.58 -6.00 -7.07
N GLY A 108 -15.58 -5.92 -6.20
CA GLY A 108 -15.03 -4.65 -5.72
C GLY A 108 -14.31 -3.84 -6.81
N GLY A 109 -13.91 -4.47 -7.92
CA GLY A 109 -13.26 -3.78 -9.03
C GLY A 109 -14.20 -3.15 -10.06
N ARG A 110 -15.52 -3.25 -9.86
CA ARG A 110 -16.51 -2.74 -10.81
C ARG A 110 -16.40 -1.22 -11.00
N PRO A 111 -16.61 -0.71 -12.22
CA PRO A 111 -16.47 0.71 -12.52
C PRO A 111 -17.58 1.55 -11.88
N MET A 112 -17.16 2.55 -11.12
CA MET A 112 -17.98 3.60 -10.54
C MET A 112 -17.65 4.93 -11.23
N VAL A 113 -18.69 5.75 -11.42
CA VAL A 113 -18.60 7.13 -11.86
C VAL A 113 -18.66 8.02 -10.61
N PHE A 114 -17.67 8.90 -10.48
CA PHE A 114 -17.60 9.90 -9.43
C PHE A 114 -17.65 11.29 -10.07
N VAL A 115 -18.63 12.10 -9.67
CA VAL A 115 -18.71 13.51 -10.06
C VAL A 115 -18.31 14.36 -8.86
N LEU A 116 -17.27 15.17 -9.04
CA LEU A 116 -16.63 15.94 -7.98
C LEU A 116 -16.66 17.44 -8.32
N ALA A 117 -17.09 18.29 -7.39
CA ALA A 117 -17.03 19.74 -7.53
C ALA A 117 -15.92 20.30 -6.64
N ALA A 118 -15.13 21.25 -7.13
CA ALA A 118 -14.07 21.87 -6.34
C ALA A 118 -14.65 22.59 -5.11
N ASP A 119 -14.13 22.31 -3.92
CA ASP A 119 -14.61 22.94 -2.70
C ASP A 119 -14.24 24.43 -2.69
N GLY A 120 -15.21 25.30 -2.35
CA GLY A 120 -15.03 26.76 -2.38
C GLY A 120 -14.98 27.42 -3.77
N LYS A 121 -15.08 26.66 -4.87
CA LYS A 121 -15.06 27.18 -6.25
C LYS A 121 -16.29 26.73 -7.05
N PRO A 122 -17.47 27.34 -6.81
CA PRO A 122 -18.74 26.85 -7.36
C PRO A 122 -18.85 26.96 -8.89
N HIS A 123 -18.07 27.82 -9.52
CA HIS A 123 -18.09 28.02 -10.98
C HIS A 123 -17.11 27.13 -11.74
N GLU A 124 -16.27 26.38 -11.04
CA GLU A 124 -15.35 25.45 -11.68
C GLU A 124 -16.11 24.23 -12.22
N LYS A 125 -15.72 23.76 -13.41
CA LYS A 125 -16.37 22.62 -14.05
C LYS A 125 -16.18 21.37 -13.16
N PRO A 126 -17.25 20.61 -12.88
CA PRO A 126 -17.12 19.36 -12.14
C PRO A 126 -16.18 18.38 -12.84
N LEU A 127 -15.39 17.68 -12.04
CA LEU A 127 -14.50 16.61 -12.47
C LEU A 127 -15.29 15.30 -12.53
N HIS A 128 -15.23 14.63 -13.67
CA HIS A 128 -15.85 13.33 -13.89
C HIS A 128 -14.76 12.25 -13.90
N LEU A 129 -14.77 11.38 -12.90
CA LEU A 129 -13.81 10.30 -12.75
C LEU A 129 -14.49 8.95 -12.91
N ILE A 130 -13.74 7.99 -13.44
CA ILE A 130 -14.13 6.58 -13.49
C ILE A 130 -13.08 5.79 -12.73
N GLY A 131 -13.50 5.08 -11.68
CA GLY A 131 -12.61 4.31 -10.82
C GLY A 131 -13.29 3.05 -10.30
N PRO A 132 -12.54 2.11 -9.72
CA PRO A 132 -13.12 0.89 -9.17
C PRO A 132 -13.91 1.19 -7.89
N ALA A 133 -14.93 0.38 -7.59
CA ALA A 133 -15.75 0.52 -6.37
C ALA A 133 -14.97 0.38 -5.06
N ASN A 134 -13.87 -0.36 -5.07
CA ASN A 134 -12.96 -0.50 -3.94
C ASN A 134 -11.88 0.59 -3.87
N HIS A 135 -11.98 1.66 -4.68
CA HIS A 135 -11.07 2.79 -4.56
C HIS A 135 -11.16 3.40 -3.16
N ALA A 136 -10.01 3.51 -2.51
CA ALA A 136 -9.90 4.12 -1.18
C ALA A 136 -9.76 5.64 -1.35
N TRP A 137 -10.67 6.38 -0.73
CA TRP A 137 -10.68 7.83 -0.72
C TRP A 137 -10.20 8.36 0.63
N ASP A 138 -9.43 9.44 0.59
CA ASP A 138 -9.17 10.25 1.78
C ASP A 138 -10.32 11.25 1.95
N VAL A 139 -11.09 11.07 3.02
CA VAL A 139 -12.26 11.89 3.34
C VAL A 139 -11.88 12.96 4.35
N LEU A 140 -12.28 14.20 4.08
CA LEU A 140 -12.03 15.34 4.94
C LEU A 140 -13.25 15.66 5.83
N PRO A 141 -13.03 16.19 7.04
CA PRO A 141 -14.09 16.87 7.78
C PRO A 141 -14.45 18.21 7.10
N GLU A 142 -15.63 18.76 7.40
CA GLU A 142 -16.04 20.09 6.91
C GLU A 142 -15.07 21.21 7.34
N HIS A 143 -14.49 21.10 8.54
CA HIS A 143 -13.46 22.00 9.04
C HIS A 143 -12.10 21.29 8.99
N TYR A 144 -11.58 21.09 7.79
CA TYR A 144 -10.26 20.50 7.62
C TYR A 144 -9.15 21.50 7.93
N TRP A 145 -8.03 20.99 8.40
CA TRP A 145 -6.83 21.77 8.64
C TRP A 145 -5.89 21.68 7.43
N ILE A 146 -5.02 22.66 7.31
CA ILE A 146 -3.99 22.76 6.28
C ILE A 146 -2.64 22.86 6.99
N CYS A 147 -1.62 22.21 6.44
CA CYS A 147 -0.25 22.32 6.90
C CYS A 147 0.23 23.78 6.81
N SER A 148 0.53 24.42 7.94
CA SER A 148 1.03 25.81 7.91
C SER A 148 2.40 25.96 7.23
N ALA A 149 3.23 24.92 7.26
CA ALA A 149 4.57 24.95 6.66
C ALA A 149 4.53 24.81 5.12
N CYS A 150 3.58 24.03 4.62
CA CYS A 150 3.59 23.53 3.25
C CYS A 150 2.33 23.87 2.44
N GLY A 151 1.27 24.36 3.08
CA GLY A 151 -0.01 24.70 2.41
C GLY A 151 -0.83 23.49 1.95
N ASP A 152 -0.36 22.27 2.22
CA ASP A 152 -0.99 21.04 1.77
C ASP A 152 -2.07 20.52 2.72
N LEU A 153 -3.03 19.80 2.14
CA LEU A 153 -4.01 18.98 2.86
C LEU A 153 -3.36 17.77 3.57
N PRO A 154 -3.99 17.24 4.64
CA PRO A 154 -3.53 16.05 5.33
C PRO A 154 -3.74 14.74 4.54
N PRO A 155 -2.83 13.75 4.62
CA PRO A 155 -1.45 13.91 5.08
C PRO A 155 -0.65 14.78 4.09
N CYS A 156 0.06 15.78 4.63
CA CYS A 156 0.84 16.68 3.79
C CYS A 156 2.06 15.97 3.19
N ARG A 157 2.64 16.52 2.12
CA ARG A 157 3.79 15.90 1.43
C ARG A 157 4.98 15.69 2.36
N HIS A 158 5.25 16.64 3.24
CA HIS A 158 6.35 16.55 4.20
C HIS A 158 6.13 15.39 5.19
N GLN A 159 4.96 15.32 5.82
CA GLN A 159 4.62 14.20 6.72
C GLN A 159 4.68 12.85 6.01
N GLU A 160 4.22 12.77 4.76
CA GLU A 160 4.27 11.52 4.01
C GLU A 160 5.72 11.13 3.67
N ALA A 161 6.56 12.11 3.30
CA ALA A 161 7.99 11.88 3.07
C ALA A 161 8.70 11.39 4.33
N GLU A 162 8.43 12.00 5.49
CA GLU A 162 8.97 11.55 6.78
C GLU A 162 8.52 10.14 7.13
N ARG A 163 7.22 9.82 7.00
CA ARG A 163 6.71 8.47 7.23
C ARG A 163 7.35 7.42 6.32
N ILE A 164 7.60 7.77 5.06
CA ILE A 164 8.28 6.89 4.12
C ILE A 164 9.74 6.73 4.55
N ALA A 165 10.43 7.81 4.90
CA ALA A 165 11.80 7.77 5.37
C ALA A 165 11.95 6.92 6.64
N ASP A 166 11.09 7.12 7.65
CA ASP A 166 11.04 6.34 8.89
C ASP A 166 10.84 4.85 8.60
N ARG A 167 9.92 4.52 7.68
CA ARG A 167 9.69 3.12 7.28
C ARG A 167 10.92 2.52 6.61
N GLN A 168 11.59 3.26 5.73
CA GLN A 168 12.81 2.78 5.07
C GLN A 168 13.97 2.64 6.06
N ALA A 169 14.11 3.59 6.98
CA ALA A 169 15.10 3.54 8.06
C ALA A 169 14.87 2.31 8.95
N ALA A 170 13.64 2.08 9.40
CA ALA A 170 13.32 0.88 10.20
C ALA A 170 13.60 -0.43 9.44
N HIS A 171 13.31 -0.50 8.14
CA HIS A 171 13.69 -1.66 7.32
C HIS A 171 15.20 -1.84 7.20
N ALA A 172 15.95 -0.74 7.07
CA ALA A 172 17.41 -0.77 7.03
C ALA A 172 17.98 -1.22 8.39
N ASP A 173 17.48 -0.68 9.50
CA ASP A 173 17.90 -1.04 10.86
C ASP A 173 17.69 -2.54 11.11
N VAL A 174 16.50 -3.06 10.79
CA VAL A 174 16.19 -4.50 10.90
C VAL A 174 17.16 -5.33 10.07
N LEU A 175 17.50 -4.89 8.86
CA LEU A 175 18.47 -5.57 7.99
C LEU A 175 19.90 -5.52 8.58
N MET A 176 20.29 -4.42 9.22
CA MET A 176 21.59 -4.25 9.88
C MET A 176 21.73 -5.09 11.16
N ASP A 177 20.62 -5.32 11.86
CA ASP A 177 20.56 -6.17 13.06
C ASP A 177 20.68 -7.67 12.74
N ILE A 178 20.48 -8.09 11.48
CA ILE A 178 20.63 -9.49 11.08
C ILE A 178 22.09 -9.92 11.30
N PRO A 179 22.38 -10.97 12.09
CA PRO A 179 23.76 -11.42 12.29
C PRO A 179 24.33 -12.15 11.05
N PRO A 180 25.66 -12.25 10.90
CA PRO A 180 26.28 -13.03 9.84
C PRO A 180 25.75 -14.46 9.75
N GLY A 181 25.55 -14.97 8.53
CA GLY A 181 25.08 -16.34 8.27
C GLY A 181 23.59 -16.59 8.51
N HIS A 182 22.83 -15.57 8.90
CA HIS A 182 21.37 -15.64 9.01
C HIS A 182 20.71 -15.31 7.68
N CYS A 183 19.43 -15.68 7.54
CA CYS A 183 18.64 -15.36 6.36
C CYS A 183 18.42 -13.84 6.27
N LEU A 184 18.85 -13.21 5.18
CA LEU A 184 18.68 -11.77 4.97
C LEU A 184 17.23 -11.33 4.75
N ALA A 185 16.29 -12.27 4.59
CA ALA A 185 14.86 -11.96 4.46
C ALA A 185 14.15 -11.93 5.82
N CYS A 186 14.32 -12.97 6.65
CA CYS A 186 13.56 -13.14 7.88
C CYS A 186 14.39 -12.98 9.16
N GLY A 187 15.71 -12.85 9.06
CA GLY A 187 16.62 -12.73 10.21
C GLY A 187 16.86 -14.04 10.98
N GLU A 188 16.19 -15.14 10.64
CA GLU A 188 16.38 -16.43 11.31
C GLU A 188 17.70 -17.12 10.93
N VAL A 189 18.25 -17.90 11.86
CA VAL A 189 19.43 -18.74 11.61
C VAL A 189 19.12 -19.82 10.57
N ILE A 190 20.03 -19.99 9.61
CA ILE A 190 19.96 -21.06 8.62
C ILE A 190 20.72 -22.27 9.16
N THR A 191 19.96 -23.26 9.65
CA THR A 191 20.54 -24.51 10.16
C THR A 191 20.97 -25.44 9.02
N ARG A 192 21.91 -26.36 9.28
CA ARG A 192 22.43 -27.30 8.27
C ARG A 192 21.37 -28.17 7.57
N ARG A 193 20.22 -28.37 8.21
CA ARG A 193 19.09 -29.17 7.69
C ARG A 193 18.13 -28.39 6.79
N GLN A 194 18.26 -27.06 6.73
CA GLN A 194 17.37 -26.19 5.97
C GLN A 194 17.98 -25.87 4.61
N GLN A 195 17.16 -25.92 3.56
CA GLN A 195 17.56 -25.48 2.23
C GLN A 195 17.71 -23.96 2.19
N ALA A 196 18.77 -23.50 1.52
CA ALA A 196 19.11 -22.09 1.42
C ALA A 196 19.65 -21.76 0.02
N THR A 197 19.34 -20.57 -0.45
CA THR A 197 19.90 -19.98 -1.66
C THR A 197 21.04 -19.05 -1.26
N ARG A 198 22.20 -19.25 -1.87
CA ARG A 198 23.41 -18.43 -1.66
C ARG A 198 23.72 -17.69 -2.95
N PHE A 199 24.02 -16.42 -2.85
CA PHE A 199 24.47 -15.62 -3.98
C PHE A 199 25.97 -15.39 -3.89
N PRO A 200 26.73 -15.65 -4.96
CA PRO A 200 28.17 -15.46 -4.95
C PRO A 200 28.54 -13.98 -5.12
N GLY A 201 29.74 -13.61 -4.69
CA GLY A 201 30.26 -12.24 -4.82
C GLY A 201 29.87 -11.32 -3.66
N PRO A 202 30.00 -9.99 -3.82
CA PRO A 202 29.75 -9.05 -2.73
C PRO A 202 28.27 -9.06 -2.32
N ASN A 203 28.04 -8.90 -1.02
CA ASN A 203 26.69 -8.80 -0.49
C ASN A 203 26.16 -7.37 -0.68
N LEU A 204 25.12 -7.24 -1.52
CA LEU A 204 24.59 -5.95 -1.92
C LEU A 204 23.79 -5.24 -0.82
N TRP A 205 23.25 -6.02 0.12
CA TRP A 205 22.42 -5.53 1.22
C TRP A 205 23.21 -5.36 2.50
N ARG A 206 24.22 -6.20 2.72
CA ARG A 206 25.14 -6.15 3.86
C ARG A 206 26.60 -6.24 3.38
N PRO A 207 27.15 -5.17 2.78
CA PRO A 207 28.53 -5.17 2.28
C PRO A 207 29.57 -5.44 3.38
N ASP A 208 29.22 -5.12 4.64
CA ASP A 208 30.03 -5.36 5.83
C ASP A 208 30.29 -6.86 6.10
N PHE A 209 29.47 -7.77 5.57
CA PHE A 209 29.66 -9.22 5.73
C PHE A 209 30.64 -9.84 4.73
N GLY A 210 31.16 -9.06 3.79
CA GLY A 210 32.09 -9.53 2.78
C GLY A 210 31.45 -10.46 1.73
N GLU A 211 32.30 -11.15 0.97
CA GLU A 211 31.89 -11.96 -0.17
C GLU A 211 31.15 -13.24 0.22
N ASN A 212 30.24 -13.68 -0.65
CA ASN A 212 29.47 -14.93 -0.54
C ASN A 212 28.63 -15.04 0.75
N SER A 213 28.34 -13.90 1.38
CA SER A 213 27.60 -13.80 2.64
C SER A 213 26.09 -13.60 2.46
N ALA A 214 25.61 -13.37 1.24
CA ALA A 214 24.20 -13.21 0.93
C ALA A 214 23.49 -14.57 0.90
N VAL A 215 22.71 -14.86 1.94
CA VAL A 215 22.01 -16.13 2.10
C VAL A 215 20.54 -15.93 2.47
N PHE A 216 19.68 -16.73 1.85
CA PHE A 216 18.24 -16.73 2.07
C PHE A 216 17.73 -18.16 2.28
N HIS A 217 16.69 -18.35 3.09
CA HIS A 217 15.97 -19.63 3.12
C HIS A 217 15.28 -19.90 1.77
N ALA A 218 15.11 -21.18 1.43
CA ALA A 218 14.32 -21.61 0.27
C ALA A 218 12.80 -21.64 0.53
N ARG A 219 12.34 -21.19 1.71
CA ARG A 219 10.92 -21.16 2.11
C ARG A 219 10.14 -20.12 1.30
N LEU A 220 8.84 -20.35 1.10
CA LEU A 220 7.96 -19.43 0.36
C LEU A 220 7.94 -18.02 0.94
N GLU A 221 7.95 -17.90 2.28
CA GLU A 221 7.96 -16.61 3.01
C GLU A 221 9.20 -15.76 2.72
N CYS A 222 10.32 -16.39 2.35
CA CYS A 222 11.57 -15.70 2.02
C CYS A 222 11.74 -15.48 0.51
N SER A 223 10.75 -15.88 -0.31
CA SER A 223 10.89 -15.85 -1.77
C SER A 223 10.94 -14.42 -2.33
N THR A 224 10.04 -13.52 -1.90
CA THR A 224 9.99 -12.16 -2.44
C THR A 224 11.28 -11.36 -2.17
N PRO A 225 11.83 -11.30 -0.95
CA PRO A 225 13.10 -10.60 -0.73
C PRO A 225 14.27 -11.27 -1.47
N ARG A 226 14.27 -12.61 -1.56
CA ARG A 226 15.29 -13.36 -2.32
C ARG A 226 15.25 -13.01 -3.81
N GLU A 227 14.08 -12.96 -4.42
CA GLU A 227 13.96 -12.59 -5.84
C GLU A 227 14.34 -11.12 -6.06
N ARG A 228 13.95 -10.20 -5.17
CA ARG A 228 14.42 -8.81 -5.21
C ARG A 228 15.95 -8.71 -5.13
N TYR A 229 16.58 -9.51 -4.27
CA TYR A 229 18.04 -9.57 -4.20
C TYR A 229 18.63 -10.15 -5.49
N ARG A 230 18.03 -11.21 -6.05
CA ARG A 230 18.46 -11.82 -7.32
C ARG A 230 18.44 -10.79 -8.44
N GLU A 231 17.36 -10.04 -8.61
CA GLU A 231 17.24 -9.00 -9.63
C GLU A 231 18.35 -7.95 -9.52
N LEU A 232 18.65 -7.49 -8.30
CA LEU A 232 19.76 -6.55 -8.05
C LEU A 232 21.12 -7.18 -8.35
N TRP A 233 21.32 -8.43 -7.92
CA TRP A 233 22.55 -9.19 -8.14
C TRP A 233 22.80 -9.45 -9.64
N GLU A 234 21.77 -9.82 -10.39
CA GLU A 234 21.82 -10.01 -11.84
C GLU A 234 22.06 -8.68 -12.56
N ALA A 235 21.42 -7.58 -12.14
CA ALA A 235 21.67 -6.25 -12.70
C ALA A 235 23.13 -5.81 -12.50
N GLN A 236 23.72 -6.11 -11.34
CA GLN A 236 25.11 -5.80 -11.05
C GLN A 236 26.11 -6.78 -11.73
N ALA A 237 25.75 -8.05 -11.87
CA ALA A 237 26.56 -9.07 -12.56
C ALA A 237 26.55 -8.88 -14.09
N CYS A 238 25.43 -8.49 -14.69
CA CYS A 238 25.30 -8.17 -16.11
C CYS A 238 25.78 -6.74 -16.44
N GLY A 239 25.84 -5.84 -15.45
CA GLY A 239 26.29 -4.45 -15.56
C GLY A 239 27.73 -4.22 -15.11
N GLY A 240 28.62 -5.19 -15.37
CA GLY A 240 29.98 -5.32 -14.82
C GLY A 240 30.68 -4.03 -14.41
N MET A 241 31.20 -3.99 -13.17
CA MET A 241 32.14 -3.01 -12.62
C MET A 241 32.25 -1.70 -13.42
N LYS A 242 31.19 -0.90 -13.50
CA LYS A 242 31.36 0.53 -13.75
C LYS A 242 31.55 1.18 -12.39
N GLN A 243 32.77 1.64 -12.14
CA GLN A 243 33.07 2.61 -11.09
C GLN A 243 31.91 3.60 -11.01
N GLN A 244 31.28 3.69 -9.83
CA GLN A 244 30.40 4.82 -9.55
C GLN A 244 31.23 6.08 -9.78
N SER A 245 30.86 6.88 -10.77
CA SER A 245 31.30 8.26 -10.85
C SER A 245 30.83 8.95 -9.58
N SER A 246 31.78 9.43 -8.78
CA SER A 246 31.54 10.24 -7.58
C SER A 246 30.42 11.25 -7.81
N LEU A 247 29.46 11.31 -6.87
CA LEU A 247 28.41 12.33 -6.78
C LEU A 247 28.92 13.65 -6.20
N PHE A 248 30.21 13.73 -5.86
CA PHE A 248 30.88 14.94 -5.40
C PHE A 248 31.94 15.34 -6.42
N PRO A 249 31.85 16.52 -7.04
CA PRO A 249 32.99 17.07 -7.75
C PRO A 249 34.07 17.38 -6.71
N ASP A 250 35.10 16.55 -6.66
CA ASP A 250 36.29 16.86 -5.87
C ASP A 250 36.95 18.11 -6.46
N ASP A 251 37.02 19.14 -5.63
CA ASP A 251 37.79 20.35 -5.83
C ASP A 251 39.20 20.02 -6.29
N ASN A 252 39.59 20.61 -7.41
CA ASN A 252 40.93 20.62 -7.96
C ASN A 252 41.84 21.49 -7.06
N PRO A 253 42.89 20.97 -6.39
CA PRO A 253 43.98 21.79 -5.95
C PRO A 253 45.06 21.81 -7.02
N ALA A 254 45.32 23.00 -7.53
CA ALA A 254 46.44 23.32 -8.39
C ALA A 254 47.79 22.82 -7.82
N ALA A 255 48.62 22.28 -8.70
CA ALA A 255 50.08 22.43 -8.70
C ALA A 255 50.59 22.21 -10.13
#